data_AF-A0A7J5TUA3-F1
#
_entry.id   AF-A0A7J5TUA3-F1
#
_cell.length_a   1.000
_cell.length_b   1.000
_cell.length_c   1.000
_cell.angle_alpha   90.00
_cell.angle_beta   90.00
_cell.angle_gamma   90.00
#
_symmetry.space_group_name_H-M   'P 1'
#
loop_
_entity.id
_entity.type
_entity.pdbx_description
1 polymer ?
#
loop_
_entity_poly.entity_id
_entity_poly.type
_entity_poly.pdbx_seq_one_letter_code
_entity_poly.pdbx_strand_id
1 'polypeptide(L)'
;MDTEKIAQLIQSYLTLRARVLSSLQDKSLNKKELIQTVALSPVQYANRKEKVSNWTIDETISLAERLGLGSKAASDIKRLSSLLQFLPEQTSRGLLRQAGLDRKKMVLRQRNYNLWKADELHRLAMVCSMGGSMQATKRT
;
A
#
# COMPACT_ATOMS: atom_id res chain seq x y z
N MET A 1 2.82 -14.03 -14.25
CA MET A 1 2.30 -13.47 -12.99
C MET A 1 1.63 -12.17 -13.35
N ASP A 2 0.31 -12.12 -13.25
CA ASP A 2 -0.48 -11.06 -13.88
C ASP A 2 -0.37 -9.76 -13.09
N THR A 3 -0.05 -8.68 -13.80
CA THR A 3 -0.09 -7.32 -13.24
C THR A 3 -1.46 -7.00 -12.64
N GLU A 4 -2.52 -7.64 -13.13
CA GLU A 4 -3.87 -7.60 -12.54
C GLU A 4 -3.91 -8.06 -11.08
N LYS A 5 -3.18 -9.14 -10.72
CA LYS A 5 -3.12 -9.60 -9.32
C LYS A 5 -2.43 -8.58 -8.42
N ILE A 6 -1.40 -7.92 -8.94
CA ILE A 6 -0.72 -6.82 -8.23
C ILE A 6 -1.69 -5.64 -8.04
N ALA A 7 -2.44 -5.27 -9.08
CA ALA A 7 -3.43 -4.20 -8.99
C ALA A 7 -4.52 -4.52 -7.96
N GLN A 8 -5.12 -5.71 -8.02
CA GLN A 8 -6.17 -6.15 -7.08
C GLN A 8 -5.68 -6.16 -5.62
N LEU A 9 -4.46 -6.63 -5.40
CA LEU A 9 -3.83 -6.65 -4.08
C LEU A 9 -3.64 -5.22 -3.54
N ILE A 10 -3.12 -4.30 -4.37
CA ILE A 10 -2.95 -2.91 -3.97
C ILE A 10 -4.30 -2.25 -3.67
N GLN A 11 -5.31 -2.46 -4.52
CA GLN A 11 -6.64 -1.88 -4.32
C GLN A 11 -7.32 -2.40 -3.05
N SER A 12 -7.17 -3.69 -2.75
CA SER A 12 -7.66 -4.29 -1.51
C SER A 12 -7.06 -3.62 -0.29
N TYR A 13 -5.74 -3.36 -0.30
CA TYR A 13 -5.06 -2.64 0.77
C TYR A 13 -5.49 -1.17 0.85
N LEU A 14 -5.60 -0.45 -0.27
CA LEU A 14 -6.04 0.95 -0.26
C LEU A 14 -7.46 1.10 0.30
N THR A 15 -8.34 0.14 0.00
CA THR A 15 -9.69 0.07 0.57
C THR A 15 -9.67 -0.17 2.07
N LEU A 16 -8.87 -1.13 2.54
CA LEU A 16 -8.67 -1.37 3.98
C LEU A 16 -8.15 -0.11 4.69
N ARG A 17 -7.13 0.51 4.12
CA ARG A 17 -6.52 1.74 4.63
C ARG A 17 -7.54 2.87 4.75
N ALA A 18 -8.38 3.08 3.74
CA ALA A 18 -9.42 4.09 3.78
C ALA A 18 -10.42 3.84 4.93
N ARG A 19 -10.83 2.58 5.15
CA ARG A 19 -11.71 2.20 6.27
C ARG A 19 -11.06 2.46 7.61
N VAL A 20 -9.81 2.01 7.83
CA VAL A 20 -9.05 2.25 9.05
C VAL A 20 -8.99 3.74 9.38
N LEU A 21 -8.58 4.57 8.41
CA LEU A 21 -8.44 6.01 8.62
C LEU A 21 -9.76 6.72 8.87
N SER A 22 -10.84 6.24 8.27
CA SER A 22 -12.19 6.74 8.55
C SER A 22 -12.61 6.40 9.98
N SER A 23 -12.33 5.18 10.46
CA SER A 23 -12.58 4.78 11.84
C SER A 23 -11.81 5.64 12.84
N LEU A 24 -10.59 6.11 12.54
CA LEU A 24 -9.82 6.99 13.44
C LEU A 24 -10.44 8.38 13.67
N GLN A 25 -11.47 8.75 12.90
CA GLN A 25 -12.26 9.96 13.09
C GLN A 25 -13.38 9.77 14.12
N ASP A 26 -13.72 8.51 14.45
CA ASP A 26 -14.72 8.19 15.46
C ASP A 26 -14.21 8.64 16.85
N LYS A 27 -14.98 9.53 17.49
CA LYS A 27 -14.66 10.10 18.79
C LYS A 27 -14.81 9.10 19.93
N SER A 28 -15.46 7.96 19.70
CA SER A 28 -15.62 6.89 20.70
C SER A 28 -14.35 6.07 20.91
N LEU A 29 -13.37 6.13 20.00
CA LEU A 29 -12.15 5.35 20.11
C LEU A 29 -11.18 5.91 21.16
N ASN A 30 -10.65 5.04 22.01
CA ASN A 30 -9.65 5.41 23.02
C ASN A 30 -8.31 5.76 22.35
N LYS A 31 -8.00 7.06 22.30
CA LYS A 31 -6.75 7.58 21.71
C LYS A 31 -5.49 6.96 22.31
N LYS A 32 -5.45 6.70 23.62
CA LYS A 32 -4.26 6.14 24.29
C LYS A 32 -3.98 4.73 23.79
N GLU A 33 -5.01 3.92 23.66
CA GLU A 33 -4.90 2.55 23.13
C GLU A 33 -4.48 2.53 21.66
N LEU A 34 -5.02 3.44 20.84
CA LEU A 34 -4.63 3.56 19.44
C LEU A 34 -3.15 3.92 19.29
N ILE A 35 -2.66 4.86 20.10
CA ILE A 35 -1.23 5.24 20.10
C ILE A 35 -0.35 4.05 20.50
N GLN A 36 -0.75 3.29 21.52
CA GLN A 36 -0.05 2.07 21.95
C GLN A 36 -0.03 1.00 20.85
N THR A 37 -1.14 0.82 20.13
CA THR A 37 -1.29 -0.17 19.04
C THR A 37 -0.25 0.02 17.95
N VAL A 38 0.08 1.28 17.62
CA VAL A 38 1.04 1.62 16.56
C VAL A 38 2.43 1.99 17.09
N ALA A 39 2.65 1.87 18.40
CA ALA A 39 3.91 2.20 19.07
C ALA A 39 4.49 3.58 18.68
N LEU A 40 3.62 4.57 18.45
CA LEU A 40 4.03 5.93 18.11
C LEU A 40 4.09 6.81 19.35
N SER A 41 4.95 7.83 19.34
CA SER A 41 4.84 8.92 20.31
C SER A 41 3.60 9.79 20.03
N PRO A 42 3.08 10.53 21.02
CA PRO A 42 1.94 11.44 20.80
C PRO A 42 2.18 12.45 19.67
N VAL A 43 3.41 12.95 19.55
CA VAL A 43 3.83 13.89 18.50
C VAL A 43 3.82 13.21 17.13
N GLN A 44 4.35 11.99 17.02
CA GLN A 44 4.32 11.23 15.77
C GLN A 44 2.88 10.93 15.35
N TYR A 45 2.02 10.53 16.30
CA TYR A 45 0.60 10.27 16.03
C TYR A 45 -0.14 11.53 15.56
N ALA A 46 0.11 12.68 16.18
CA ALA A 46 -0.45 13.97 15.73
C ALA A 46 -0.02 14.30 14.29
N ASN A 47 1.28 14.16 13.99
CA ASN A 47 1.81 14.34 12.64
C ASN A 47 1.17 13.39 11.60
N ARG A 48 0.86 12.14 11.99
CA ARG A 48 0.16 11.17 11.13
C ARG A 48 -1.29 11.58 10.87
N LYS A 49 -1.97 12.18 11.85
CA LYS A 49 -3.33 12.71 11.66
C LYS A 49 -3.36 13.91 10.71
N GLU A 50 -2.38 14.82 10.81
CA GLU A 50 -2.27 15.97 9.91
C GLU A 50 -1.88 15.54 8.49
N LYS A 51 -0.89 14.66 8.37
CA LYS A 51 -0.38 14.16 7.08
C LYS A 51 -0.72 12.70 6.93
N VAL A 52 -1.96 12.44 6.52
CA VAL A 52 -2.50 11.09 6.36
C VAL A 52 -1.63 10.22 5.44
N SER A 53 -0.95 10.77 4.44
CA SER A 53 -0.03 10.04 3.55
C SER A 53 1.20 9.45 4.25
N ASN A 54 1.49 9.84 5.49
CA ASN A 54 2.63 9.34 6.26
C ASN A 54 2.35 8.05 7.03
N TRP A 55 1.09 7.64 7.15
CA TRP A 55 0.75 6.33 7.71
C TRP A 55 1.45 5.23 6.91
N THR A 56 2.22 4.41 7.61
CA THR A 56 2.93 3.27 7.00
C THR A 56 1.98 2.08 6.84
N ILE A 57 2.40 1.08 6.07
CA ILE A 57 1.61 -0.14 5.89
C ILE A 57 1.47 -0.87 7.21
N ASP A 58 2.55 -1.08 7.96
CA ASP A 58 2.51 -1.77 9.25
C ASP A 58 1.66 -1.02 10.28
N GLU A 59 1.78 0.31 10.37
CA GLU A 59 0.91 1.11 11.24
C GLU A 59 -0.57 0.94 10.87
N THR A 60 -0.89 0.90 9.57
CA THR A 60 -2.27 0.68 9.09
C THR A 60 -2.76 -0.73 9.43
N ILE A 61 -1.89 -1.74 9.33
CA ILE A 61 -2.21 -3.14 9.63
C ILE A 61 -2.50 -3.33 11.11
N SER A 62 -1.64 -2.84 12.00
CA SER A 62 -1.85 -2.94 13.44
C SER A 62 -3.18 -2.31 13.86
N LEU A 63 -3.53 -1.15 13.26
CA LEU A 63 -4.82 -0.52 13.50
C LEU A 63 -5.98 -1.35 12.94
N ALA A 64 -5.85 -1.90 11.73
CA ALA A 64 -6.86 -2.76 11.14
C ALA A 64 -7.17 -3.97 12.05
N GLU A 65 -6.14 -4.64 12.55
CA GLU A 65 -6.28 -5.78 13.47
C GLU A 65 -6.97 -5.35 14.77
N ARG A 66 -6.54 -4.23 15.37
CA ARG A 66 -7.14 -3.69 16.60
C ARG A 66 -8.62 -3.33 16.44
N LEU A 67 -8.99 -2.83 15.26
CA LEU A 67 -10.36 -2.41 14.90
C LEU A 67 -11.21 -3.58 14.38
N GLY A 68 -10.67 -4.80 14.27
CA GLY A 68 -11.39 -5.95 13.70
C GLY A 68 -11.65 -5.84 12.19
N LEU A 69 -10.94 -4.97 11.48
CA LEU A 69 -11.08 -4.73 10.05
C LEU A 69 -10.19 -5.71 9.27
N GLY A 70 -10.59 -6.97 9.16
CA GLY A 70 -10.11 -7.98 8.18
C GLY A 70 -8.59 -8.09 7.88
N SER A 71 -7.98 -9.23 8.22
CA SER A 71 -6.51 -9.46 8.13
C SER A 71 -5.95 -9.83 6.74
N LYS A 72 -6.79 -10.17 5.76
CA LYS A 72 -6.31 -10.69 4.46
C LYS A 72 -5.58 -9.63 3.64
N ALA A 73 -6.20 -8.47 3.42
CA ALA A 73 -5.56 -7.38 2.67
C ALA A 73 -4.30 -6.85 3.37
N ALA A 74 -4.28 -6.91 4.71
CA ALA A 74 -3.13 -6.56 5.55
C ALA A 74 -1.94 -7.50 5.37
N SER A 75 -2.17 -8.82 5.29
CA SER A 75 -1.08 -9.78 5.08
C SER A 75 -0.62 -9.83 3.61
N ASP A 76 -1.53 -9.68 2.66
CA ASP A 76 -1.21 -9.77 1.23
C ASP A 76 -0.34 -8.59 0.75
N ILE A 77 -0.58 -7.37 1.23
CA ILE A 77 0.22 -6.19 0.80
C ILE A 77 1.72 -6.33 1.11
N LYS A 78 2.08 -7.08 2.15
CA LYS A 78 3.48 -7.35 2.51
C LYS A 78 4.23 -8.11 1.41
N ARG A 79 3.50 -8.84 0.56
CA ARG A 79 4.06 -9.62 -0.56
C ARG A 79 4.31 -8.76 -1.80
N LEU A 80 3.88 -7.49 -1.83
CA LEU A 80 4.00 -6.62 -3.01
C LEU A 80 5.44 -6.53 -3.51
N SER A 81 6.40 -6.31 -2.62
CA SER A 81 7.82 -6.22 -2.98
C SER A 81 8.33 -7.50 -3.66
N SER A 82 7.95 -8.67 -3.14
CA SER A 82 8.30 -9.97 -3.74
C SER A 82 7.63 -10.17 -5.09
N LEU A 83 6.33 -9.85 -5.22
CA LEU A 83 5.61 -9.97 -6.49
C LEU A 83 6.25 -9.12 -7.60
N LEU A 84 6.70 -7.91 -7.26
CA LEU A 84 7.41 -7.04 -8.19
C LEU A 84 8.80 -7.57 -8.58
N GLN A 85 9.47 -8.34 -7.72
CA GLN A 85 10.75 -8.98 -8.01
C GLN A 85 10.62 -10.22 -8.90
N PHE A 86 9.47 -10.90 -8.86
CA PHE A 86 9.19 -12.06 -9.74
C PHE A 86 8.77 -11.67 -11.16
N LEU A 87 8.49 -10.39 -11.41
CA LEU A 87 8.30 -9.90 -12.77
C LEU A 87 9.63 -9.82 -13.52
N PRO A 88 9.66 -10.02 -14.84
CA PRO A 88 10.83 -9.71 -15.65
C PRO A 88 11.32 -8.30 -15.37
N GLU A 89 12.63 -8.12 -15.20
CA GLU A 89 13.19 -6.86 -14.70
C GLU A 89 12.77 -5.64 -15.55
N GLN A 90 12.74 -5.80 -16.87
CA GLN A 90 12.28 -4.74 -17.77
C GLN A 90 10.81 -4.35 -17.51
N THR A 91 9.94 -5.35 -17.25
CA THR A 91 8.52 -5.12 -16.93
C THR A 91 8.38 -4.42 -15.58
N SER A 92 9.05 -4.94 -14.54
CA SER A 92 9.01 -4.36 -13.20
C SER A 92 9.49 -2.91 -13.19
N ARG A 93 10.65 -2.63 -13.81
CA ARG A 93 11.19 -1.26 -13.95
C ARG A 93 10.25 -0.37 -14.76
N GLY A 94 9.63 -0.90 -15.83
CA GLY A 94 8.66 -0.18 -16.66
C GLY A 94 7.44 0.28 -15.87
N LEU A 95 6.82 -0.63 -15.12
CA LEU A 95 5.66 -0.34 -14.27
C LEU A 95 6.01 0.70 -13.20
N LEU A 96 7.13 0.53 -12.50
CA LEU A 96 7.56 1.45 -11.45
C LEU A 96 7.87 2.84 -12.00
N ARG A 97 8.47 2.94 -13.19
CA ARG A 97 8.73 4.22 -13.86
C ARG A 97 7.42 4.91 -14.25
N GLN A 98 6.49 4.18 -14.84
CA GLN A 98 5.17 4.70 -15.22
C GLN A 98 4.36 5.13 -13.98
N ALA A 99 4.55 4.48 -12.83
CA ALA A 99 3.99 4.90 -11.55
C ALA A 99 4.70 6.14 -10.93
N GLY A 100 5.70 6.72 -11.61
CA GLY A 100 6.38 7.95 -11.21
C GLY A 100 7.48 7.74 -10.16
N LEU A 101 8.03 6.54 -10.02
CA LEU A 101 9.16 6.30 -9.12
C LEU A 101 10.48 6.62 -9.83
N ASP A 102 11.35 7.36 -9.14
CA ASP A 102 12.75 7.50 -9.52
C ASP A 102 13.57 6.24 -9.15
N ARG A 103 14.81 6.15 -9.66
CA ARG A 103 15.69 5.00 -9.44
C ARG A 103 15.92 4.70 -7.96
N LYS A 104 16.06 5.72 -7.11
CA LYS A 104 16.29 5.54 -5.67
C LYS A 104 15.04 4.98 -4.99
N LYS A 105 13.86 5.53 -5.31
CA LYS A 105 12.57 5.05 -4.80
C LYS A 105 12.32 3.60 -5.21
N MET A 106 12.57 3.24 -6.48
CA MET A 106 12.40 1.86 -6.95
C MET A 106 13.14 0.85 -6.07
N VAL A 107 14.44 1.09 -5.81
CA VAL A 107 15.26 0.22 -4.98
C VAL A 107 14.72 0.14 -3.55
N LEU A 108 14.35 1.28 -2.95
CA LEU A 108 13.84 1.32 -1.58
C LEU A 108 12.50 0.57 -1.45
N ARG A 109 11.57 0.77 -2.38
CA ARG A 109 10.24 0.14 -2.37
C ARG A 109 10.28 -1.36 -2.65
N GLN A 110 11.21 -1.80 -3.51
CA GLN A 110 11.42 -3.22 -3.77
C GLN A 110 12.08 -3.95 -2.60
N ARG A 111 12.80 -3.25 -1.71
CA ARG A 111 13.45 -3.84 -0.53
C ARG A 111 12.59 -3.79 0.72
N ASN A 112 11.71 -2.80 0.84
CA ASN A 112 10.89 -2.61 2.02
C ASN A 112 9.47 -2.18 1.63
N TYR A 113 8.52 -3.09 1.81
CA TYR A 113 7.11 -2.83 1.52
C TYR A 113 6.57 -1.66 2.34
N ASN A 114 7.03 -1.49 3.58
CA ASN A 114 6.49 -0.50 4.51
C ASN A 114 6.80 0.95 4.12
N LEU A 115 7.72 1.14 3.16
CA LEU A 115 8.07 2.46 2.67
C LEU A 115 7.11 2.99 1.58
N TRP A 116 6.27 2.14 1.00
CA TRP A 116 5.31 2.55 -0.03
C TRP A 116 4.38 3.66 0.47
N LYS A 117 4.21 4.69 -0.36
CA LYS A 117 3.23 5.75 -0.11
C LYS A 117 1.90 5.44 -0.79
N ALA A 118 0.81 5.89 -0.19
CA ALA A 118 -0.54 5.59 -0.68
C ALA A 118 -0.77 6.10 -2.12
N ASP A 119 -0.21 7.27 -2.46
CA ASP A 119 -0.28 7.83 -3.81
C ASP A 119 0.57 7.03 -4.82
N GLU A 120 1.75 6.57 -4.42
CA GLU A 120 2.60 5.68 -5.23
C GLU A 120 1.89 4.35 -5.51
N LEU A 121 1.25 3.78 -4.49
CA LEU A 121 0.44 2.57 -4.62
C LEU A 121 -0.74 2.78 -5.56
N HIS A 122 -1.47 3.90 -5.42
CA HIS A 122 -2.59 4.22 -6.31
C HIS A 122 -2.15 4.32 -7.77
N ARG A 123 -1.05 5.03 -8.05
CA ARG A 123 -0.47 5.11 -9.41
C ARG A 123 -0.04 3.75 -9.94
N LEU A 124 0.63 2.94 -9.11
CA LEU A 124 1.04 1.59 -9.51
C LEU A 124 -0.16 0.71 -9.84
N ALA A 125 -1.23 0.75 -9.04
CA ALA A 125 -2.44 -0.02 -9.30
C ALA A 125 -3.10 0.36 -10.63
N MET A 126 -3.17 1.67 -10.95
CA MET A 126 -3.69 2.15 -12.24
C MET A 126 -2.86 1.60 -13.40
N VAL A 127 -1.53 1.74 -13.33
CA VAL A 127 -0.60 1.26 -14.36
C VAL A 127 -0.71 -0.25 -14.56
N CYS A 128 -0.73 -1.01 -13.46
CA CYS A 128 -0.86 -2.47 -13.51
C CYS A 128 -2.20 -2.95 -14.09
N SER A 129 -3.27 -2.17 -13.94
CA SER A 129 -4.59 -2.45 -14.52
C SER A 129 -4.63 -2.17 -16.02
N MET A 130 -3.95 -1.09 -16.47
CA MET A 130 -3.83 -0.75 -17.90
C MET A 130 -2.89 -1.69 -18.67
N GLY A 131 -1.82 -2.17 -18.02
CA GLY A 131 -0.84 -3.07 -18.64
C GLY A 131 -1.41 -4.44 -19.05
N GLY A 132 -2.47 -4.92 -18.39
CA GLY A 132 -3.20 -6.14 -18.78
C GLY A 132 -3.95 -5.97 -20.12
N SER A 133 -4.40 -4.75 -20.43
CA SER A 133 -5.16 -4.46 -21.65
C SER A 133 -4.30 -4.43 -22.92
N MET A 134 -2.99 -4.13 -22.82
CA MET A 134 -2.09 -4.08 -23.97
C MET A 134 -1.55 -5.46 -24.40
N GLN A 135 -1.64 -6.49 -23.56
CA GLN A 135 -1.25 -7.86 -23.95
C GLN A 135 -2.41 -8.63 -24.61
N ALA A 136 -3.66 -8.24 -24.39
CA ALA A 136 -4.83 -8.86 -25.01
C ALA A 136 -4.98 -8.53 -26.52
N THR A 137 -4.31 -7.47 -27.00
CA THR A 137 -4.43 -6.98 -28.38
C THR A 137 -3.36 -7.52 -29.35
N LYS A 138 -2.49 -8.45 -28.91
CA LYS A 138 -1.49 -9.10 -29.78
C LYS A 138 -1.78 -10.58 -30.04
N ARG A 139 -3.06 -10.94 -30.17
CA ARG A 139 -3.49 -12.25 -30.68
C ARG A 139 -4.49 -12.04 -31.83
N THR A 140 -3.96 -11.73 -33.00
CA THR A 140 -4.59 -11.92 -34.31
C THR A 140 -3.50 -12.24 -35.30
#